data_AF-A0ABC9AHP7-F1
#
_entry.id   AF-A0ABC9AHP7-F1
#
_cell.length_a   1.000
_cell.length_b   1.000
_cell.length_c   1.000
_cell.angle_alpha   90.00
_cell.angle_beta   90.00
_cell.angle_gamma   90.00
#
_symmetry.space_group_name_H-M   'P 1'
#
loop_
_entity.id
_entity.type
_entity.pdbx_description
1 polymer ?
#
loop_
_entity_poly.entity_id
_entity_poly.type
_entity_poly.pdbx_seq_one_letter_code
_entity_poly.pdbx_strand_id
1 'polypeptide(L)'
;MADKVDKKLAACLSLPTTVQKKQQQQKAPLLPAVQLTSLWALLTAAILVVSYAVGFALVQGHIHTPSWMSPRAGSFTDAAAAEVSAIIFHGVVWCTAAQAAAAALALLLPGRRCRLSRRALACVALAAAATSHLMLARVVALYFTADPGCVSFWIVGTLDVSYLAAWDLYCFLALLGRGAYANDLS
;
A
#
# COMPACT_ATOMS: atom_id res chain seq x y z
N MET A 1 -14.77 43.90 -52.20
CA MET A 1 -13.48 43.41 -51.66
C MET A 1 -13.29 43.68 -50.16
N ALA A 2 -14.33 44.08 -49.41
CA ALA A 2 -14.23 44.32 -47.96
C ALA A 2 -14.49 43.07 -47.09
N ASP A 3 -15.20 42.08 -47.63
CA ASP A 3 -15.69 40.91 -46.88
C ASP A 3 -14.63 39.85 -46.51
N LYS A 4 -13.40 40.01 -47.03
CA LYS A 4 -12.32 39.02 -46.85
C LYS A 4 -11.33 39.41 -45.74
N VAL A 5 -11.43 40.63 -45.22
CA VAL A 5 -10.51 41.18 -44.20
C VAL A 5 -11.03 40.88 -42.79
N ASP A 6 -12.34 40.85 -42.60
CA ASP A 6 -12.95 40.60 -41.27
C ASP A 6 -12.81 39.14 -40.81
N LYS A 7 -12.74 38.19 -41.74
CA LYS A 7 -12.50 36.77 -41.41
C LYS A 7 -11.08 36.50 -40.89
N LYS A 8 -10.10 37.37 -41.18
CA LYS A 8 -8.73 37.22 -40.66
C LYS A 8 -8.52 37.90 -39.31
N LEU A 9 -9.31 38.93 -38.97
CA LEU A 9 -9.24 39.55 -37.64
C LEU A 9 -9.89 38.69 -36.55
N ALA A 10 -10.96 37.95 -36.88
CA ALA A 10 -11.61 37.03 -35.95
C ALA A 10 -10.74 35.82 -35.55
N ALA A 11 -9.69 35.50 -36.33
CA ALA A 11 -8.77 34.40 -36.06
C ALA A 11 -7.55 34.80 -35.19
N CYS A 12 -7.29 36.10 -35.01
CA CYS A 12 -6.11 36.61 -34.29
C CYS A 12 -6.43 37.14 -32.88
N LEU A 13 -7.70 37.29 -32.50
CA LEU A 13 -8.07 37.80 -31.18
C LEU A 13 -8.58 36.66 -30.28
N SER A 14 -7.65 36.21 -29.45
CA SER A 14 -7.84 35.53 -28.16
C SER A 14 -8.29 34.07 -28.18
N LEU A 15 -7.31 33.19 -28.41
CA LEU A 15 -7.18 31.94 -27.66
C LEU A 15 -7.20 32.22 -26.14
N PRO A 16 -7.91 31.40 -25.36
CA PRO A 16 -7.37 31.00 -24.06
C PRO A 16 -7.60 29.50 -23.86
N THR A 17 -6.71 28.63 -24.34
CA THR A 17 -6.95 27.17 -24.19
C THR A 17 -5.75 26.29 -23.90
N THR A 18 -4.55 26.84 -23.69
CA THR A 18 -3.36 26.00 -23.42
C THR A 18 -2.79 26.12 -22.01
N VAL A 19 -3.04 27.21 -21.27
CA VAL A 19 -2.53 27.36 -19.90
C VAL A 19 -3.44 26.71 -18.84
N GLN A 20 -4.77 26.73 -19.04
CA GLN A 20 -5.74 26.10 -18.12
C GLN A 20 -5.62 24.57 -18.08
N LYS A 21 -5.22 23.93 -19.18
CA LYS A 21 -5.12 22.46 -19.25
C LYS A 21 -3.99 21.89 -18.39
N LYS A 22 -2.93 22.69 -18.13
CA LYS A 22 -1.80 22.28 -17.28
C LYS A 22 -2.08 22.49 -15.78
N GLN A 23 -2.86 23.50 -15.41
CA GLN A 23 -3.26 23.72 -14.01
C GLN A 23 -4.43 22.83 -13.57
N GLN A 24 -5.34 22.45 -14.47
CA GLN A 24 -6.50 21.63 -14.12
C GLN A 24 -6.14 20.14 -13.89
N GLN A 25 -5.00 19.68 -14.42
CA GLN A 25 -4.46 18.34 -14.12
C GLN A 25 -3.84 18.23 -12.72
N GLN A 26 -3.50 19.34 -12.06
CA GLN A 26 -2.84 19.33 -10.75
C GLN A 26 -3.82 19.34 -9.57
N LYS A 27 -5.08 19.68 -9.80
CA LYS A 27 -6.11 19.81 -8.76
C LYS A 27 -7.02 18.57 -8.67
N ALA A 28 -6.51 17.35 -8.87
CA ALA A 28 -7.33 16.21 -8.46
C ALA A 28 -7.49 16.26 -6.93
N PRO A 29 -8.71 16.04 -6.41
CA PRO A 29 -9.01 16.31 -5.01
C PRO A 29 -8.07 15.51 -4.10
N LEU A 30 -7.75 16.07 -2.94
CA LEU A 30 -6.99 15.36 -1.90
C LEU A 30 -7.66 14.02 -1.49
N LEU A 31 -8.98 13.91 -1.72
CA LEU A 31 -9.79 12.72 -1.43
C LEU A 31 -9.33 11.47 -2.21
N PRO A 32 -9.11 11.51 -3.54
CA PRO A 32 -8.66 10.35 -4.30
C PRO A 32 -7.39 9.66 -3.77
N ALA A 33 -6.39 10.41 -3.32
CA ALA A 33 -5.16 9.82 -2.80
C ALA A 33 -5.41 9.15 -1.44
N VAL A 34 -6.12 9.82 -0.53
CA VAL A 34 -6.51 9.25 0.77
C VAL A 34 -7.39 8.00 0.58
N GLN A 35 -8.32 8.01 -0.36
CA GLN A 35 -9.17 6.86 -0.67
C GLN A 35 -8.36 5.70 -1.23
N LEU A 36 -7.50 5.95 -2.22
CA LEU A 36 -6.64 4.94 -2.82
C LEU A 36 -5.74 4.28 -1.76
N THR A 37 -5.07 5.09 -0.94
CA THR A 37 -4.15 4.60 0.09
C THR A 37 -4.87 3.87 1.22
N SER A 38 -6.03 4.35 1.64
CA SER A 38 -6.83 3.67 2.67
C SER A 38 -7.42 2.36 2.14
N LEU A 39 -7.89 2.33 0.88
CA LEU A 39 -8.40 1.11 0.26
C LEU A 39 -7.28 0.07 0.06
N TRP A 40 -6.10 0.52 -0.36
CA TRP A 40 -4.92 -0.33 -0.45
C TRP A 40 -4.57 -0.93 0.92
N ALA A 41 -4.48 -0.09 1.95
CA ALA A 41 -4.21 -0.55 3.32
C ALA A 41 -5.28 -1.53 3.83
N LEU A 42 -6.56 -1.32 3.48
CA LEU A 42 -7.61 -2.25 3.87
C LEU A 42 -7.49 -3.60 3.14
N LEU A 43 -7.18 -3.55 1.84
CA LEU A 43 -6.99 -4.72 1.00
C LEU A 43 -5.81 -5.57 1.48
N THR A 44 -4.67 -4.96 1.75
CA THR A 44 -3.48 -5.69 2.24
C THR A 44 -3.71 -6.26 3.63
N ALA A 45 -4.41 -5.55 4.53
CA ALA A 45 -4.81 -6.10 5.83
C ALA A 45 -5.73 -7.33 5.67
N ALA A 46 -6.71 -7.27 4.77
CA ALA A 46 -7.60 -8.40 4.50
C ALA A 46 -6.85 -9.60 3.91
N ILE A 47 -5.95 -9.37 2.94
CA ILE A 47 -5.10 -10.41 2.36
C ILE A 47 -4.25 -11.07 3.44
N LEU A 48 -3.59 -10.29 4.30
CA LEU A 48 -2.78 -10.84 5.38
C LEU A 48 -3.61 -11.72 6.32
N VAL A 49 -4.76 -11.24 6.79
CA VAL A 49 -5.65 -12.02 7.68
C VAL A 49 -6.09 -13.33 7.03
N VAL A 50 -6.51 -13.30 5.75
CA VAL A 50 -6.92 -14.50 5.02
C VAL A 50 -5.76 -15.47 4.86
N SER A 51 -4.58 -14.99 4.46
CA SER A 51 -3.38 -15.82 4.30
C SER A 51 -3.00 -16.51 5.61
N TYR A 52 -3.07 -15.80 6.75
CA TYR A 52 -2.83 -16.40 8.06
C TYR A 52 -3.90 -17.41 8.47
N ALA A 53 -5.18 -17.11 8.23
CA ALA A 53 -6.27 -18.05 8.54
C ALA A 53 -6.13 -19.34 7.73
N VAL A 54 -5.77 -19.24 6.45
CA VAL A 54 -5.49 -20.38 5.58
C VAL A 54 -4.28 -21.16 6.10
N GLY A 55 -3.17 -20.48 6.40
CA GLY A 55 -1.97 -21.12 6.95
C GLY A 55 -2.25 -21.87 8.25
N PHE A 56 -3.00 -21.26 9.16
CA PHE A 56 -3.41 -21.88 10.42
C PHE A 56 -4.29 -23.11 10.20
N ALA A 57 -5.27 -23.02 9.29
CA ALA A 57 -6.14 -24.15 8.95
C ALA A 57 -5.38 -25.31 8.31
N LEU A 58 -4.38 -25.03 7.46
CA LEU A 58 -3.52 -26.06 6.86
C LEU A 58 -2.69 -26.80 7.93
N VAL A 59 -2.12 -26.06 8.88
CA VAL A 59 -1.34 -26.63 9.99
C VAL A 59 -2.23 -27.48 10.91
N GLN A 60 -3.39 -26.95 11.33
CA GLN A 60 -4.31 -27.69 12.21
C GLN A 60 -4.98 -28.88 11.52
N GLY A 61 -5.29 -28.76 10.24
CA GLY A 61 -5.93 -29.81 9.45
C GLY A 61 -4.98 -30.95 9.05
N HIS A 62 -3.69 -30.87 9.41
CA HIS A 62 -2.64 -31.80 8.95
C HIS A 62 -2.65 -32.00 7.42
N ILE A 63 -3.04 -30.96 6.68
CA ILE A 63 -3.13 -31.04 5.22
C ILE A 63 -1.70 -31.00 4.69
N HIS A 64 -1.30 -32.06 3.99
CA HIS A 64 -0.01 -32.12 3.32
C HIS A 64 0.07 -31.04 2.23
N THR A 65 0.75 -29.95 2.54
CA THR A 65 1.16 -28.96 1.53
C THR A 65 2.27 -29.55 0.66
N PRO A 66 2.30 -29.23 -0.64
CA PRO A 66 3.38 -29.71 -1.49
C PRO A 66 4.73 -29.16 -1.04
N SER A 67 5.81 -29.92 -1.29
CA SER A 67 7.17 -29.65 -0.76
C SER A 67 7.78 -28.33 -1.21
N TRP A 68 7.26 -27.71 -2.27
CA TRP A 68 7.68 -26.38 -2.74
C TRP A 68 7.03 -25.23 -1.97
N MET A 69 5.98 -25.51 -1.19
CA MET A 69 5.13 -24.53 -0.51
C MET A 69 5.39 -24.47 1.00
N SER A 70 6.01 -25.52 1.56
CA SER A 70 6.34 -25.61 2.98
C SER A 70 7.83 -25.91 3.15
N PRO A 71 8.55 -25.11 3.96
CA PRO A 71 9.91 -25.43 4.40
C PRO A 71 9.94 -26.81 5.05
N ARG A 72 11.06 -27.55 4.91
CA ARG A 72 11.17 -28.87 5.52
C ARG A 72 10.94 -28.79 7.03
N ALA A 73 10.16 -29.74 7.55
CA ALA A 73 9.94 -29.89 8.98
C ALA A 73 11.29 -30.08 9.71
N GLY A 74 11.52 -29.29 10.77
CA GLY A 74 12.75 -29.31 11.55
C GLY A 74 13.87 -28.38 11.06
N SER A 75 13.62 -27.53 10.06
CA SER A 75 14.60 -26.55 9.54
C SER A 75 14.86 -25.37 10.49
N PHE A 76 13.96 -25.09 11.43
CA PHE A 76 14.11 -24.00 12.39
C PHE A 76 14.83 -24.44 13.66
N THR A 77 15.72 -23.56 14.14
CA THR A 77 16.14 -23.61 15.54
C THR A 77 14.99 -23.16 16.43
N ASP A 78 14.93 -23.62 17.69
CA ASP A 78 13.88 -23.22 18.64
C ASP A 78 13.80 -21.68 18.79
N ALA A 79 14.94 -21.01 18.76
CA ALA A 79 15.02 -19.55 18.81
C ALA A 79 14.36 -18.89 17.59
N ALA A 80 14.64 -19.38 16.38
CA ALA A 80 14.05 -18.84 15.16
C ALA A 80 12.55 -19.16 15.06
N ALA A 81 12.11 -20.33 15.52
CA ALA A 81 10.69 -20.68 15.61
C ALA A 81 9.94 -19.76 16.59
N ALA A 82 10.52 -19.50 17.75
CA ALA A 82 9.97 -18.55 18.73
C ALA A 82 9.91 -17.12 18.17
N GLU A 83 10.93 -16.70 17.42
CA GLU A 83 10.97 -15.39 16.77
C GLU A 83 9.87 -15.25 15.70
N VAL A 84 9.72 -16.24 14.81
CA VAL A 84 8.65 -16.25 13.79
C VAL A 84 7.28 -16.18 14.46
N SER A 85 7.06 -16.97 15.52
CA SER A 85 5.83 -16.95 16.30
C SER A 85 5.57 -15.56 16.91
N ALA A 86 6.56 -14.97 17.56
CA ALA A 86 6.43 -13.63 18.17
C ALA A 86 6.12 -12.55 17.12
N ILE A 87 6.81 -12.57 15.98
CA ILE A 87 6.57 -11.62 14.89
C ILE A 87 5.15 -11.77 14.33
N ILE A 88 4.70 -12.99 14.08
CA ILE A 88 3.37 -13.24 13.51
C ILE A 88 2.27 -12.87 14.51
N PHE A 89 2.29 -13.47 15.70
CA PHE A 89 1.17 -13.37 16.64
C PHE A 89 1.07 -11.99 17.32
N HIS A 90 2.20 -11.36 17.62
CA HIS A 90 2.19 -10.06 18.29
C HIS A 90 2.43 -8.90 17.33
N GLY A 91 3.38 -9.03 16.41
CA GLY A 91 3.74 -7.96 15.48
C GLY A 91 2.68 -7.76 14.39
N VAL A 92 2.58 -8.74 13.48
CA VAL A 92 1.77 -8.61 12.27
C VAL A 92 0.27 -8.49 12.59
N VAL A 93 -0.26 -9.27 13.54
CA VAL A 93 -1.67 -9.17 13.94
C VAL A 93 -2.00 -7.78 14.50
N TRP A 94 -1.14 -7.21 15.35
CA TRP A 94 -1.39 -5.89 15.92
C TRP A 94 -1.27 -4.78 14.86
N CYS A 95 -0.24 -4.84 14.02
CA CYS A 95 -0.04 -3.88 12.95
C CYS A 95 -1.18 -3.92 11.92
N THR A 96 -1.65 -5.12 11.54
CA THR A 96 -2.79 -5.27 10.61
C THR A 96 -4.09 -4.75 11.20
N ALA A 97 -4.34 -4.96 12.50
CA ALA A 97 -5.49 -4.39 13.19
C ALA A 97 -5.43 -2.85 13.20
N ALA A 98 -4.29 -2.27 13.56
CA ALA A 98 -4.08 -0.83 13.57
C ALA A 98 -4.21 -0.22 12.16
N GLN A 99 -3.65 -0.89 11.15
CA GLN A 99 -3.75 -0.54 9.73
C GLN A 99 -5.20 -0.50 9.27
N ALA A 100 -5.97 -1.57 9.52
CA ALA A 100 -7.37 -1.65 9.13
C ALA A 100 -8.23 -0.58 9.82
N ALA A 101 -8.03 -0.38 11.12
CA ALA A 101 -8.74 0.64 11.89
C ALA A 101 -8.44 2.06 11.36
N ALA A 102 -7.16 2.40 11.15
CA ALA A 102 -6.76 3.70 10.64
C ALA A 102 -7.29 3.95 9.22
N ALA A 103 -7.25 2.93 8.35
CA ALA A 103 -7.79 3.00 6.99
C ALA A 103 -9.32 3.21 7.00
N ALA A 104 -10.05 2.43 7.80
CA ALA A 104 -11.49 2.58 7.94
C ALA A 104 -11.87 3.98 8.45
N LEU A 105 -11.17 4.48 9.47
CA LEU A 105 -11.39 5.84 9.99
C LEU A 105 -11.11 6.90 8.90
N ALA A 106 -10.01 6.79 8.16
CA ALA A 106 -9.67 7.71 7.08
C ALA A 106 -10.73 7.77 5.97
N LEU A 107 -11.44 6.66 5.73
CA LEU A 107 -12.55 6.56 4.80
C LEU A 107 -13.86 7.12 5.37
N LEU A 108 -14.16 6.83 6.64
CA LEU A 108 -15.43 7.18 7.27
C LEU A 108 -15.54 8.65 7.70
N LEU A 109 -14.42 9.33 7.99
CA LEU A 109 -14.42 10.73 8.44
C LEU A 109 -15.01 11.68 7.37
N PRO A 110 -16.19 12.28 7.62
CA PRO A 110 -16.84 13.17 6.66
C PRO A 110 -16.31 14.61 6.78
N GLY A 111 -16.32 15.34 5.66
CA GLY A 111 -16.17 16.80 5.65
C GLY A 111 -14.79 17.37 5.31
N ARG A 112 -14.79 18.66 4.88
CA ARG A 112 -13.57 19.39 4.46
C ARG A 112 -12.65 19.77 5.62
N ARG A 113 -13.17 19.91 6.85
CA ARG A 113 -12.39 20.30 8.04
C ARG A 113 -11.49 19.17 8.55
N CYS A 114 -11.86 17.91 8.28
CA CYS A 114 -11.11 16.74 8.72
C CYS A 114 -10.05 16.27 7.71
N ARG A 115 -9.73 17.06 6.67
CA ARG A 115 -8.78 16.66 5.61
C ARG A 115 -7.40 16.30 6.16
N LEU A 116 -6.89 17.08 7.11
CA LEU A 116 -5.58 16.83 7.71
C LEU A 116 -5.60 15.54 8.55
N SER A 117 -6.63 15.34 9.38
CA SER A 117 -6.80 14.13 10.18
C SER A 117 -6.93 12.88 9.31
N ARG A 118 -7.68 12.94 8.20
CA ARG A 118 -7.79 11.83 7.24
C ARG A 118 -6.47 11.48 6.58
N ARG A 119 -5.67 12.50 6.23
CA ARG A 119 -4.34 12.30 5.65
C ARG A 119 -3.38 11.70 6.68
N ALA A 120 -3.40 12.19 7.92
CA ALA A 120 -2.61 11.61 9.00
C ALA A 120 -2.99 10.14 9.25
N LEU A 121 -4.29 9.82 9.31
CA LEU A 121 -4.77 8.44 9.44
C LEU A 121 -4.35 7.56 8.27
N ALA A 122 -4.42 8.04 7.03
CA ALA A 122 -3.95 7.30 5.86
C ALA A 122 -2.42 7.07 5.90
N CYS A 123 -1.64 8.04 6.36
CA CYS A 123 -0.21 7.87 6.59
C CYS A 123 0.07 6.84 7.69
N VAL A 124 -0.69 6.86 8.79
CA VAL A 124 -0.58 5.87 9.87
C VAL A 124 -0.94 4.47 9.37
N ALA A 125 -2.01 4.35 8.57
CA ALA A 125 -2.40 3.07 7.97
C ALA A 125 -1.30 2.51 7.07
N LEU A 126 -0.68 3.33 6.22
CA LEU A 126 0.44 2.91 5.39
C LEU A 126 1.70 2.59 6.19
N ALA A 127 1.99 3.34 7.26
CA ALA A 127 3.14 3.04 8.11
C ALA A 127 2.96 1.69 8.81
N ALA A 128 1.74 1.38 9.27
CA ALA A 128 1.40 0.08 9.83
C ALA A 128 1.48 -1.04 8.77
N ALA A 129 1.05 -0.78 7.52
CA ALA A 129 1.19 -1.72 6.40
C ALA A 129 2.66 -2.02 6.10
N ALA A 130 3.48 -0.98 5.90
CA ALA A 130 4.91 -1.12 5.63
C ALA A 130 5.64 -1.86 6.77
N THR A 131 5.26 -1.60 8.02
CA THR A 131 5.80 -2.31 9.18
C THR A 131 5.43 -3.81 9.14
N SER A 132 4.18 -4.13 8.81
CA SER A 132 3.72 -5.52 8.65
C SER A 132 4.48 -6.24 7.53
N HIS A 133 4.66 -5.57 6.39
CA HIS A 133 5.41 -6.13 5.26
C HIS A 133 6.89 -6.33 5.59
N LEU A 134 7.51 -5.42 6.35
CA LEU A 134 8.89 -5.58 6.82
C LEU A 134 9.05 -6.75 7.80
N MET A 135 8.08 -6.91 8.71
CA MET A 135 8.00 -8.05 9.60
C MET A 135 7.87 -9.36 8.82
N LEU A 136 7.04 -9.38 7.78
CA LEU A 136 6.90 -10.52 6.88
C LEU A 136 8.20 -10.80 6.11
N ALA A 137 8.89 -9.77 5.63
CA ALA A 137 10.20 -9.89 5.00
C ALA A 137 11.22 -10.55 5.93
N ARG A 138 11.23 -10.17 7.21
CA ARG A 138 12.07 -10.80 8.24
C ARG A 138 11.71 -12.28 8.44
N VAL A 139 10.42 -12.61 8.47
CA VAL A 139 9.96 -14.00 8.54
C VAL A 139 10.45 -14.80 7.32
N VAL A 140 10.30 -14.26 6.10
CA VAL A 140 10.81 -14.89 4.87
C VAL A 140 12.34 -15.07 4.93
N ALA A 141 13.08 -14.09 5.46
CA ALA A 141 14.52 -14.20 5.66
C ALA A 141 14.91 -15.31 6.65
N LEU A 142 14.16 -15.47 7.75
CA LEU A 142 14.37 -16.57 8.70
C LEU A 142 14.10 -17.93 8.04
N TYR A 143 13.03 -18.05 7.25
CA TYR A 143 12.75 -19.23 6.44
C TYR A 143 13.87 -19.54 5.44
N PHE A 144 14.46 -18.51 4.81
CA PHE A 144 15.61 -18.66 3.92
C PHE A 144 16.83 -19.22 4.67
N THR A 145 17.15 -18.69 5.85
CA THR A 145 18.28 -19.19 6.64
C THR A 145 18.09 -20.61 7.16
N ALA A 146 16.83 -21.00 7.40
CA ALA A 146 16.45 -22.30 7.93
C ALA A 146 16.51 -23.42 6.87
N ASP A 147 16.01 -23.16 5.66
CA ASP A 147 15.96 -24.16 4.59
C ASP A 147 16.36 -23.59 3.23
N PRO A 148 17.65 -23.69 2.84
CA PRO A 148 18.14 -23.26 1.53
C PRO A 148 17.49 -23.98 0.33
N GLY A 149 16.76 -25.08 0.54
CA GLY A 149 16.23 -25.92 -0.52
C GLY A 149 14.90 -25.45 -1.11
N CYS A 150 14.18 -24.56 -0.43
CA CYS A 150 12.82 -24.14 -0.82
C CYS A 150 12.80 -22.92 -1.74
N VAL A 151 13.50 -23.01 -2.88
CA VAL A 151 13.71 -21.90 -3.83
C VAL A 151 12.41 -21.26 -4.33
N SER A 152 11.37 -22.05 -4.58
CA SER A 152 10.07 -21.55 -5.04
C SER A 152 9.39 -20.66 -4.01
N PHE A 153 9.38 -21.08 -2.74
CA PHE A 153 8.82 -20.28 -1.63
C PHE A 153 9.54 -18.93 -1.51
N TRP A 154 10.85 -18.91 -1.73
CA TRP A 154 11.64 -17.69 -1.66
C TRP A 154 11.37 -16.72 -2.79
N ILE A 155 11.32 -17.22 -4.02
CA ILE A 155 11.05 -16.37 -5.20
C ILE A 155 9.68 -15.72 -5.00
N VAL A 156 8.67 -16.51 -4.66
CA VAL A 156 7.32 -16.00 -4.43
C VAL A 156 7.28 -15.01 -3.26
N GLY A 157 7.84 -15.37 -2.10
CA GLY A 157 7.84 -14.51 -0.92
C GLY A 157 8.61 -13.19 -1.13
N THR A 158 9.75 -13.24 -1.82
CA THR A 158 10.55 -12.05 -2.11
C THR A 158 9.84 -11.14 -3.12
N LEU A 159 9.25 -11.71 -4.18
CA LEU A 159 8.49 -10.95 -5.16
C LEU A 159 7.26 -10.29 -4.52
N ASP A 160 6.53 -11.02 -3.66
CA ASP A 160 5.35 -10.51 -2.97
C ASP A 160 5.69 -9.35 -2.03
N VAL A 161 6.69 -9.54 -1.15
CA VAL A 161 7.18 -8.49 -0.26
C VAL A 161 7.67 -7.26 -1.04
N SER A 162 8.41 -7.47 -2.13
CA SER A 162 8.94 -6.37 -2.96
C SER A 162 7.82 -5.59 -3.65
N TYR A 163 6.81 -6.30 -4.17
CA TYR A 163 5.63 -5.70 -4.78
C TYR A 163 4.83 -4.87 -3.77
N LEU A 164 4.58 -5.43 -2.58
CA LEU A 164 3.90 -4.74 -1.49
C LEU A 164 4.65 -3.47 -1.05
N ALA A 165 5.96 -3.56 -0.86
CA ALA A 165 6.80 -2.42 -0.49
C ALA A 165 6.82 -1.32 -1.57
N ALA A 166 6.93 -1.70 -2.84
CA ALA A 166 6.88 -0.75 -3.96
C ALA A 166 5.53 -0.01 -4.01
N TRP A 167 4.43 -0.72 -3.76
CA TRP A 167 3.11 -0.13 -3.76
C TRP A 167 2.86 0.76 -2.54
N ASP A 168 3.35 0.38 -1.36
CA ASP A 168 3.31 1.23 -0.18
C ASP A 168 4.07 2.53 -0.42
N LEU A 169 5.26 2.45 -1.03
CA LEU A 169 6.04 3.62 -1.40
C LEU A 169 5.29 4.50 -2.41
N TYR A 170 4.68 3.91 -3.45
CA TYR A 170 3.84 4.64 -4.40
C TYR A 170 2.68 5.36 -3.68
N CYS A 171 2.05 4.69 -2.72
CA CYS A 171 0.97 5.27 -1.90
C CYS A 171 1.47 6.42 -1.01
N PHE A 172 2.64 6.27 -0.39
CA PHE A 172 3.28 7.35 0.37
C PHE A 172 3.61 8.55 -0.52
N LEU A 173 4.19 8.32 -1.70
CA LEU A 173 4.49 9.38 -2.67
C LEU A 173 3.21 10.08 -3.16
N ALA A 174 2.14 9.33 -3.41
CA ALA A 174 0.85 9.89 -3.78
C ALA A 174 0.26 10.78 -2.68
N LEU A 175 0.46 10.42 -1.40
CA LEU A 175 0.06 11.25 -0.27
C LEU A 175 0.97 12.47 -0.10
N LEU A 176 2.30 12.32 -0.22
CA LEU A 176 3.29 13.39 0.03
C LEU A 176 3.35 14.40 -1.11
N GLY A 177 3.43 13.93 -2.36
CA GLY A 177 3.55 14.74 -3.57
C GLY A 177 2.37 15.69 -3.78
N ARG A 178 1.22 15.45 -3.13
CA ARG A 178 0.07 16.36 -3.14
C ARG A 178 0.02 17.38 -2.00
N GLY A 179 0.88 17.23 -0.99
CA GLY A 179 1.00 18.19 0.12
C GLY A 179 1.93 19.36 -0.17
N ALA A 180 3.03 19.11 -0.90
CA ALA A 180 3.97 20.15 -1.27
C ALA A 180 3.30 21.25 -2.12
N TYR A 181 2.51 20.86 -3.12
CA TYR A 181 1.76 21.82 -3.95
C TYR A 181 0.59 22.53 -3.24
N ALA A 182 0.19 22.10 -2.05
CA ALA A 182 -0.88 22.76 -1.30
C ALA A 182 -0.37 23.91 -0.42
N ASN A 183 0.93 23.94 -0.10
CA ASN A 183 1.56 24.96 0.74
C ASN A 183 2.15 26.13 -0.06
N ASP A 184 2.43 25.95 -1.36
CA ASP A 184 2.92 27.04 -2.24
C ASP A 184 1.80 27.96 -2.76
N LEU A 185 0.56 27.77 -2.27
CA LEU A 185 -0.64 28.48 -2.72
C LEU A 185 -1.42 29.14 -1.56
N SER A 186 -0.84 29.17 -0.36
CA SER A 186 -1.33 29.89 0.82
C SER A 186 -0.39 31.02 1.20
#